data_AF-A0A536EI43-F1
#
_entry.id   AF-A0A536EI43-F1
#
_cell.length_a   1.000
_cell.length_b   1.000
_cell.length_c   1.000
_cell.angle_alpha   90.00
_cell.angle_beta   90.00
_cell.angle_gamma   90.00
#
_symmetry.space_group_name_H-M   'P 1'
#
loop_
_entity.id
_entity.type
_entity.pdbx_description
1 polymer ?
#
loop_
_entity_poly.entity_id
_entity_poly.type
_entity_poly.pdbx_seq_one_letter_code
_entity_poly.pdbx_strand_id
1 'polypeptide(L)'
;WIRQAITRAIADQARTIRIPVHMVDTLNQLARVSRALLEQLGREPTEEELAYGMGITVDKVQELKKISQQPVSLESPIGEEEDSHLGDFVEDKQAIAPLEAASEAMFRNEVEDILATLRPRERRVVQLRFGLVDDEPRTLEEVG
;
A
#
# COMPACT_ATOMS: atom_id res chain seq x y z
N TRP A 1 24.19 11.74 -28.10
CA TRP A 1 23.55 12.77 -27.24
C TRP A 1 22.02 12.74 -27.33
N ILE A 2 21.39 13.02 -28.48
CA ILE A 2 19.90 13.06 -28.60
C ILE A 2 19.23 11.73 -28.19
N ARG A 3 19.63 10.61 -28.80
CA ARG A 3 19.06 9.28 -28.48
C ARG A 3 19.15 8.94 -27.00
N GLN A 4 20.32 9.18 -26.38
CA GLN A 4 20.56 8.88 -24.97
C GLN A 4 19.70 9.73 -24.04
N ALA A 5 19.53 11.01 -24.35
CA ALA A 5 18.66 11.91 -23.59
C ALA A 5 17.19 11.42 -23.63
N ILE A 6 16.70 11.03 -24.81
CA ILE A 6 15.34 10.49 -24.98
C ILE A 6 15.17 9.18 -24.20
N THR A 7 16.07 8.21 -24.35
CA THR A 7 15.98 6.92 -23.64
C THR A 7 15.98 7.12 -22.13
N ARG A 8 16.81 8.03 -21.62
CA ARG A 8 16.86 8.34 -20.18
C ARG A 8 15.58 9.01 -19.70
N ALA A 9 15.07 10.00 -20.43
CA ALA A 9 13.82 10.66 -20.09
C ALA A 9 12.64 9.67 -20.05
N ILE A 10 12.57 8.76 -21.02
CA ILE A 10 11.55 7.69 -21.03
C ILE A 10 11.71 6.79 -19.80
N ALA A 11 12.93 6.35 -19.47
CA ALA A 11 13.16 5.49 -18.31
C ALA A 11 12.78 6.17 -16.98
N ASP A 12 13.04 7.48 -16.86
CA ASP A 12 12.79 8.24 -15.62
C ASP A 12 11.33 8.72 -15.48
N GLN A 13 10.58 8.90 -16.58
CA GLN A 13 9.28 9.59 -16.56
C GLN A 13 8.10 8.82 -17.15
N ALA A 14 8.31 7.74 -17.90
CA ALA A 14 7.20 7.08 -18.64
C ALA A 14 6.27 6.23 -17.76
N ARG A 15 6.56 6.05 -16.47
CA ARG A 15 5.75 5.23 -15.55
C ARG A 15 5.12 6.08 -14.47
N THR A 16 3.87 5.76 -14.11
CA THR A 16 3.15 6.34 -12.97
C THR A 16 3.93 6.18 -11.67
N ILE A 17 4.52 5.00 -11.46
CA ILE A 17 5.43 4.73 -10.35
C ILE A 17 6.85 4.70 -10.90
N ARG A 18 7.68 5.65 -10.46
CA ARG A 18 9.05 5.80 -10.94
C ARG A 18 9.92 4.61 -10.50
N ILE A 19 10.65 4.04 -11.44
CA ILE A 19 11.58 2.93 -11.22
C ILE A 19 13.01 3.42 -11.50
N PRO A 20 14.03 3.06 -10.68
CA PRO A 20 15.42 3.41 -10.97
C PRO A 20 15.91 2.86 -12.33
N VAL A 21 16.75 3.62 -13.05
CA VAL A 21 17.22 3.24 -14.41
C VAL A 21 17.84 1.84 -14.48
N HIS A 22 18.70 1.45 -13.53
CA HIS A 22 19.32 0.11 -13.52
C HIS A 22 18.29 -1.03 -13.39
N MET A 23 17.15 -0.76 -12.74
CA MET A 23 16.04 -1.70 -12.65
C MET A 23 15.28 -1.79 -13.98
N VAL A 24 15.12 -0.66 -14.70
CA VAL A 24 14.56 -0.66 -16.07
C VAL A 24 15.43 -1.48 -17.02
N ASP A 25 16.76 -1.36 -16.92
CA ASP A 25 17.70 -2.16 -17.70
C ASP A 25 17.55 -3.66 -17.39
N THR A 26 17.41 -4.01 -16.11
CA THR A 26 17.19 -5.38 -15.65
C THR A 26 15.87 -5.95 -16.17
N LEU A 27 14.79 -5.16 -16.18
CA LEU A 27 13.49 -5.54 -16.75
C LEU A 27 13.57 -5.75 -18.26
N ASN A 28 14.30 -4.88 -18.98
CA ASN A 28 14.52 -5.04 -20.41
C ASN A 28 15.35 -6.31 -20.73
N GLN A 29 16.31 -6.65 -19.86
CA GLN A 29 17.05 -7.91 -19.97
C GLN A 29 16.15 -9.12 -19.72
N LEU A 30 15.30 -9.09 -18.69
CA LEU A 30 14.30 -10.13 -18.43
C LEU A 30 13.39 -10.35 -19.65
N ALA A 31 12.85 -9.29 -20.23
CA ALA A 31 12.00 -9.36 -21.42
C ALA A 31 12.74 -9.89 -22.67
N ARG A 32 14.05 -9.67 -22.76
CA ARG A 32 14.90 -10.21 -23.84
C ARG A 32 15.15 -11.70 -23.66
N VAL A 33 15.54 -12.13 -22.46
CA VAL A 33 15.76 -13.55 -22.14
C VAL A 33 14.47 -14.34 -22.28
N SER A 34 13.34 -13.81 -21.81
CA SER A 34 12.04 -14.46 -21.93
C SER A 34 11.63 -14.70 -23.39
N ARG A 35 11.87 -13.73 -24.29
CA ARG A 35 11.59 -13.90 -25.73
C ARG A 35 12.51 -14.93 -26.38
N ALA A 36 13.80 -14.90 -26.05
CA ALA A 36 14.75 -15.88 -26.58
C ALA A 36 14.38 -17.31 -26.16
N LEU A 37 13.99 -17.51 -24.90
CA LEU A 37 13.54 -18.82 -24.41
C LEU A 37 12.19 -19.22 -25.02
N LEU A 38 11.26 -18.29 -25.23
CA LEU A 38 9.99 -18.57 -25.91
C LEU A 38 10.22 -19.10 -27.33
N GLU A 39 11.12 -18.47 -28.09
CA GLU A 39 11.50 -18.92 -29.44
C GLU A 39 12.15 -20.31 -29.42
N GLN A 40 13.01 -20.59 -28.44
CA GLN A 40 13.70 -21.88 -28.32
C GLN A 40 12.81 -23.03 -27.84
N LEU A 41 11.93 -22.75 -26.87
CA LEU A 41 11.09 -23.75 -26.21
C LEU A 41 9.74 -23.94 -26.89
N GLY A 42 9.29 -22.99 -27.71
CA GLY A 42 7.96 -22.99 -28.31
C GLY A 42 6.82 -22.80 -27.31
N ARG A 43 7.14 -22.40 -26.08
CA ARG A 43 6.20 -22.12 -24.98
C ARG A 43 6.75 -21.01 -24.08
N GLU A 44 5.92 -20.47 -23.20
CA GLU A 44 6.42 -19.55 -22.17
C GLU A 44 7.42 -20.25 -21.24
N PRO A 45 8.56 -19.59 -20.92
CA PRO A 45 9.55 -20.13 -20.00
C PRO A 45 9.07 -20.08 -18.56
N THR A 46 9.49 -21.07 -17.76
CA THR A 46 9.24 -21.06 -16.32
C THR A 46 10.14 -20.06 -15.60
N GLU A 47 9.84 -19.77 -14.34
CA GLU A 47 10.62 -18.81 -13.55
C GLU A 47 12.02 -19.32 -13.26
N GLU A 48 12.19 -20.64 -13.13
CA GLU A 48 13.49 -21.30 -12.99
C GLU A 48 14.32 -21.18 -14.28
N GLU A 49 13.70 -21.35 -15.45
CA GLU A 49 14.36 -21.19 -16.75
C GLU A 49 14.81 -19.75 -16.97
N LEU A 50 13.97 -18.78 -16.60
CA LEU A 50 14.30 -17.35 -16.63
C LEU A 50 15.44 -17.01 -15.66
N ALA A 51 15.37 -17.53 -14.42
CA ALA A 51 16.38 -17.33 -13.40
C ALA A 51 17.75 -17.85 -13.85
N TYR A 52 17.77 -19.06 -14.42
CA TYR A 52 18.96 -19.66 -14.99
C TYR A 52 19.50 -18.84 -16.18
N GLY A 53 18.63 -18.44 -17.12
CA GLY A 53 19.01 -17.64 -18.29
C GLY A 53 19.52 -16.23 -17.94
N MET A 54 19.14 -15.69 -16.79
CA MET A 54 19.59 -14.39 -16.29
C MET A 54 20.75 -14.47 -15.28
N GLY A 55 21.03 -15.66 -14.72
CA GLY A 55 22.03 -15.82 -13.66
C GLY A 55 21.61 -15.22 -12.31
N ILE A 56 20.31 -15.19 -12.02
CA ILE A 56 19.74 -14.65 -10.76
C ILE A 56 18.91 -15.72 -10.06
N THR A 57 18.43 -15.41 -8.85
CA THR A 57 17.53 -16.31 -8.11
C THR A 57 16.10 -16.22 -8.65
N VAL A 58 15.32 -17.29 -8.45
CA VAL A 58 13.89 -17.34 -8.81
C VAL A 58 13.10 -16.26 -8.09
N ASP A 59 13.35 -16.05 -6.80
CA ASP A 59 12.74 -14.98 -6.00
C ASP A 59 12.95 -13.60 -6.65
N LYS A 60 14.13 -13.37 -7.22
CA LYS A 60 14.44 -12.10 -7.88
C LYS A 60 13.67 -11.95 -9.20
N VAL A 61 13.46 -13.03 -9.94
CA VAL A 61 12.60 -13.03 -11.13
C VAL A 61 11.16 -12.69 -10.75
N GLN A 62 10.64 -13.27 -9.67
CA GLN A 62 9.30 -12.98 -9.15
C GLN A 62 9.15 -11.51 -8.74
N GLU A 63 10.13 -10.97 -8.03
CA GLU A 63 10.17 -9.56 -7.64
C GLU A 63 10.17 -8.65 -8.87
N LEU A 64 11.02 -8.96 -9.88
CA LEU A 64 11.07 -8.21 -11.13
C LEU A 64 9.74 -8.26 -11.88
N LYS A 65 9.08 -9.42 -11.95
CA LYS A 65 7.75 -9.56 -12.56
C LYS A 65 6.72 -8.67 -11.85
N LYS A 66 6.71 -8.65 -10.51
CA LYS A 66 5.83 -7.76 -9.73
C LYS A 66 6.08 -6.29 -10.03
N ILE A 67 7.35 -5.87 -10.04
CA ILE A 67 7.75 -4.48 -10.34
C ILE A 67 7.41 -4.08 -11.78
N SER A 68 7.42 -5.04 -12.72
CA SER A 68 7.13 -4.78 -14.12
C SER A 68 5.68 -4.36 -14.39
N GLN A 69 4.75 -4.79 -13.52
CA GLN A 69 3.32 -4.52 -13.63
C GLN A 69 3.05 -3.02 -13.60
N GLN A 70 2.19 -2.57 -14.51
CA GLN A 70 1.73 -1.19 -14.54
C GLN A 70 0.40 -1.09 -13.77
N PRO A 71 0.16 0.03 -13.05
CA PRO A 71 -1.13 0.25 -12.42
C PRO A 71 -2.23 0.27 -13.49
N VAL A 72 -3.37 -0.31 -13.14
CA VAL A 72 -4.58 -0.29 -13.96
C VAL A 72 -5.41 0.95 -13.64
N SER A 73 -6.20 1.41 -14.60
CA SER A 73 -7.09 2.56 -14.38
C SER A 73 -8.25 2.16 -13.48
N LEU A 74 -8.62 3.01 -12.53
CA LEU A 74 -9.85 2.84 -11.76
C LEU A 74 -11.10 3.05 -12.63
N GLU A 75 -10.97 3.79 -13.72
CA GLU A 75 -12.01 4.01 -14.74
C GLU A 75 -12.12 2.85 -15.74
N SER A 76 -11.37 1.75 -15.54
CA SER A 76 -11.51 0.59 -16.41
C SER A 76 -12.88 -0.06 -16.19
N PRO A 77 -13.70 -0.25 -17.24
CA PRO A 77 -15.02 -0.88 -17.09
C PRO A 77 -14.87 -2.33 -16.63
N ILE A 78 -15.80 -2.78 -15.79
CA ILE A 78 -15.84 -4.13 -15.25
C ILE A 78 -17.17 -4.78 -15.59
N GLY A 79 -17.13 -5.97 -16.19
CA GLY A 79 -18.32 -6.71 -16.61
C GLY A 79 -18.90 -6.24 -17.94
N GLU A 80 -20.14 -6.67 -18.24
CA GLU A 80 -20.87 -6.27 -19.44
C GLU A 80 -21.74 -5.02 -19.22
N GLU A 81 -21.90 -4.58 -17.97
CA GLU A 81 -22.68 -3.41 -17.61
C GLU A 81 -21.83 -2.14 -17.79
N GLU A 82 -22.24 -1.25 -18.69
CA GLU A 82 -21.48 -0.05 -19.08
C GLU A 82 -21.28 0.97 -17.95
N ASP A 83 -22.01 0.84 -16.84
CA ASP A 83 -21.97 1.79 -15.72
C ASP A 83 -21.02 1.38 -14.58
N SER A 84 -20.41 0.18 -14.63
CA SER A 84 -19.54 -0.32 -13.55
C SER A 84 -18.05 -0.15 -13.87
N HIS A 85 -17.32 0.54 -13.00
CA HIS A 85 -15.87 0.77 -13.12
C HIS A 85 -15.10 0.00 -12.04
N LEU A 86 -13.82 -0.28 -12.26
CA LEU A 86 -12.96 -0.95 -11.28
C LEU A 86 -12.91 -0.21 -9.94
N GLY A 87 -12.94 1.12 -9.97
CA GLY A 87 -12.94 1.98 -8.79
C GLY A 87 -14.13 1.75 -7.87
N ASP A 88 -15.28 1.37 -8.41
CA ASP A 88 -16.52 1.16 -7.64
C ASP A 88 -16.43 -0.05 -6.70
N PHE A 89 -15.46 -0.94 -6.91
CA PHE A 89 -15.22 -2.14 -6.11
C PHE A 89 -14.07 -1.99 -5.10
N VAL A 90 -13.42 -0.83 -5.03
CA VAL A 90 -12.33 -0.58 -4.09
C VAL A 90 -12.89 -0.10 -2.76
N GLU A 91 -12.94 -0.99 -1.78
CA GLU A 91 -13.36 -0.68 -0.41
C GLU A 91 -12.38 0.27 0.31
N ASP A 92 -12.92 1.28 0.98
CA ASP A 92 -12.15 2.11 1.93
C ASP A 92 -12.00 1.40 3.28
N LYS A 93 -10.83 0.84 3.52
CA LYS A 93 -10.47 0.15 4.77
C LYS A 93 -10.13 1.09 5.93
N GLN A 94 -10.04 2.40 5.69
CA GLN A 94 -9.79 3.41 6.72
C GLN A 94 -11.08 4.01 7.26
N ALA A 95 -12.21 3.82 6.56
CA ALA A 95 -13.51 4.27 7.02
C ALA A 95 -13.93 3.51 8.28
N ILE A 96 -14.27 4.25 9.34
CA ILE A 96 -14.81 3.66 10.58
C ILE A 96 -16.24 3.22 10.31
N ALA A 97 -16.57 1.97 10.65
CA ALA A 97 -17.92 1.47 10.47
C ALA A 97 -18.90 2.25 11.37
N PRO A 98 -20.11 2.61 10.90
CA PRO A 98 -21.07 3.38 11.70
C PRO A 98 -21.39 2.73 13.06
N LEU A 99 -21.39 1.40 13.12
CA LEU A 99 -21.60 0.65 14.36
C LEU A 99 -20.44 0.82 15.34
N GLU A 100 -19.20 0.81 14.85
CA GLU A 100 -18.00 1.02 15.66
C GLU A 100 -17.97 2.46 16.19
N ALA A 101 -18.24 3.44 15.33
CA ALA A 101 -18.33 4.84 15.71
C ALA A 101 -19.40 5.08 16.79
N ALA A 102 -20.57 4.46 16.64
CA ALA A 102 -21.64 4.54 17.65
C ALA A 102 -21.23 3.89 18.97
N SER A 103 -20.56 2.73 18.91
CA SER A 103 -20.08 2.01 20.09
C SER A 103 -19.02 2.82 20.84
N GLU A 104 -18.08 3.45 20.12
CA GLU A 104 -17.06 4.32 20.71
C GLU A 104 -17.67 5.56 21.37
N ALA A 105 -18.67 6.17 20.73
CA ALA A 105 -19.39 7.31 21.30
C ALA A 105 -20.18 6.92 22.56
N MET A 106 -20.84 5.75 22.56
CA MET A 106 -21.52 5.22 23.74
C MET A 106 -20.54 4.94 24.88
N PHE A 107 -19.40 4.31 24.59
CA PHE A 107 -18.36 4.04 25.56
C PHE A 107 -17.80 5.32 26.19
N ARG A 108 -17.59 6.36 25.38
CA ARG A 108 -17.13 7.68 25.87
C ARG A 108 -18.12 8.29 26.85
N ASN A 109 -19.42 8.24 26.55
CA ASN A 109 -20.46 8.74 27.45
C ASN A 109 -20.53 7.94 28.76
N GLU A 110 -20.42 6.61 28.69
CA GLU A 110 -20.43 5.75 29.88
C GLU A 110 -19.22 6.04 30.79
N VAL A 111 -18.04 6.25 30.21
CA VAL A 111 -16.85 6.67 30.96
C VAL A 111 -17.09 8.04 31.62
N GLU A 112 -17.70 8.99 30.92
CA GLU A 112 -18.03 10.31 31.48
C GLU A 112 -19.02 10.22 32.65
N ASP A 113 -20.06 9.39 32.53
CA ASP A 113 -21.04 9.13 33.60
C ASP A 113 -20.38 8.50 34.84
N ILE A 114 -19.49 7.52 34.64
CA ILE A 114 -18.73 6.90 35.73
C ILE A 114 -17.81 7.93 36.40
N LEU A 115 -17.08 8.73 35.60
CA LEU A 115 -16.23 9.81 36.11
C LEU A 115 -17.04 10.85 36.88
N ALA A 116 -18.30 11.08 36.52
CA ALA A 116 -19.21 11.99 37.22
C ALA A 116 -19.51 11.55 38.67
N THR A 117 -19.38 10.27 38.99
CA THR A 117 -19.55 9.73 40.36
C THR A 117 -18.34 9.99 41.27
N LEU A 118 -17.16 10.26 40.70
CA LEU A 118 -15.93 10.51 41.46
C LEU A 118 -15.90 11.93 42.02
N ARG A 119 -15.15 12.13 43.12
CA ARG A 119 -14.90 13.46 43.66
C ARG A 119 -14.12 14.31 42.64
N PRO A 120 -14.26 15.65 42.62
CA PRO A 120 -13.62 16.50 41.61
C PRO A 120 -12.11 16.28 41.46
N ARG A 121 -11.40 16.05 42.57
CA ARG A 121 -9.96 15.77 42.56
C ARG A 121 -9.64 14.41 41.93
N GLU A 122 -10.40 13.37 42.23
CA GLU A 122 -10.19 12.02 41.68
C GLU A 122 -10.48 11.99 40.18
N ARG A 123 -11.58 12.61 39.76
CA ARG A 123 -11.91 12.78 38.34
C ARG A 123 -10.79 13.46 37.57
N ARG A 124 -10.25 14.57 38.11
CA ARG A 124 -9.18 15.33 37.47
C ARG A 124 -7.89 14.51 37.34
N VAL A 125 -7.54 13.74 38.37
CA VAL A 125 -6.37 12.83 38.34
C VAL A 125 -6.54 11.78 37.25
N VAL A 126 -7.72 11.13 37.15
CA VAL A 126 -7.98 10.10 36.13
C VAL A 126 -7.98 10.69 34.71
N GLN A 127 -8.63 11.83 34.50
CA GLN A 127 -8.64 12.51 33.19
C GLN A 127 -7.23 12.84 32.71
N LEU A 128 -6.37 13.40 33.57
CA LEU A 128 -4.99 13.74 33.23
C LEU A 128 -4.11 12.50 33.04
N ARG A 129 -4.29 11.47 33.88
CA ARG A 129 -3.48 10.25 33.82
C ARG A 129 -3.65 9.49 32.50
N PHE A 130 -4.86 9.48 31.96
CA PHE A 130 -5.23 8.74 30.75
C PHE A 130 -5.47 9.63 29.52
N GLY A 131 -5.24 10.94 29.63
CA GLY A 131 -5.40 11.87 28.49
C GLY A 131 -6.85 11.96 27.98
N LEU A 132 -7.85 11.76 28.83
CA LEU A 132 -9.26 11.64 28.39
C LEU A 132 -9.88 12.93 27.84
N VAL A 133 -9.14 14.04 27.80
CA VAL A 133 -9.60 15.37 27.37
C VAL A 133 -8.74 15.93 26.25
N ASP A 134 -7.42 15.78 26.35
CA ASP A 134 -6.40 16.34 25.46
C ASP A 134 -5.58 15.27 24.71
N ASP A 135 -5.94 13.99 24.88
CA ASP A 135 -5.25 12.82 24.30
C ASP A 135 -3.77 12.69 24.73
N GLU A 136 -3.39 13.39 25.81
CA GLU A 136 -2.02 13.42 26.34
C GLU A 136 -1.98 12.79 27.75
N PRO A 137 -1.59 11.51 27.88
CA PRO A 137 -1.53 10.84 29.17
C PRO A 137 -0.33 11.34 29.99
N ARG A 138 -0.58 11.73 31.25
CA ARG A 138 0.45 12.22 32.17
C ARG A 138 0.90 11.17 33.17
N THR A 139 2.14 11.25 33.63
CA THR A 139 2.70 10.39 34.68
C THR A 139 2.19 10.79 36.07
N LEU A 140 2.39 9.92 37.07
CA LEU A 140 1.97 10.21 38.46
C LEU A 140 2.65 11.48 39.01
N GLU A 141 3.90 11.74 38.62
CA GLU A 141 4.67 12.93 39.01
C GLU A 141 4.10 14.21 38.38
N GLU A 142 3.56 14.13 37.18
CA GLU A 142 2.98 15.28 36.44
C GLU A 142 1.52 15.59 36.83
N VAL A 143 0.85 14.63 37.49
CA VAL A 143 -0.54 14.75 37.97
C VAL A 143 -0.61 15.18 39.45
N GLY A 144 0.49 14.98 40.20
CA GLY A 144 0.62 15.17 41.65
C GLY A 144 0.48 16.60 42.15
#